data_AF-A0A1F4DQ38-F1
#
_entry.id   AF-A0A1F4DQ38-F1
#
_cell.length_a   1.000
_cell.length_b   1.000
_cell.length_c   1.000
_cell.angle_alpha   90.00
_cell.angle_beta   90.00
_cell.angle_gamma   90.00
#
_symmetry.space_group_name_H-M   'P 1'
#
loop_
_entity.id
_entity.type
_entity.pdbx_description
1 polymer ?
#
loop_
_entity_poly.entity_id
_entity_poly.type
_entity_poly.pdbx_seq_one_letter_code
_entity_poly.pdbx_strand_id
1 'polypeptide(L)'
;MELDKLVGASCVLSELSVALASMPDEAEKSAIAAISITIANLYLIELAKHLGAGMEPYDAMVATARGDMGIPESKATLLRVLTERPTKD
;
A
#
# COMPACT_ATOMS: atom_id res chain seq x y z
N MET A 1 -5.11 -14.79 11.57
CA MET A 1 -4.77 -14.31 10.22
C MET A 1 -3.40 -14.87 9.88
N GLU A 2 -3.24 -15.57 8.76
CA GLU A 2 -1.97 -16.25 8.44
C GLU A 2 -1.03 -15.28 7.74
N LEU A 3 0.11 -14.97 8.37
CA LEU A 3 1.14 -14.04 7.88
C LEU A 3 1.56 -14.36 6.44
N ASP A 4 1.65 -15.65 6.11
CA ASP A 4 2.01 -16.16 4.77
C ASP A 4 1.04 -15.71 3.68
N LYS A 5 -0.25 -15.57 4.01
CA LYS A 5 -1.25 -15.04 3.07
C LYS A 5 -1.03 -13.55 2.79
N LEU A 6 -0.57 -12.80 3.78
CA LEU A 6 -0.21 -11.38 3.59
C LEU A 6 1.05 -11.26 2.74
N VAL A 7 2.08 -12.07 3.01
CA VAL A 7 3.29 -12.07 2.18
C VAL A 7 2.96 -12.45 0.74
N GLY A 8 2.15 -13.49 0.52
CA GLY A 8 1.71 -13.89 -0.82
C GLY A 8 0.91 -12.79 -1.54
N ALA A 9 -0.03 -12.15 -0.86
CA ALA A 9 -0.77 -11.01 -1.42
C ALA A 9 0.16 -9.83 -1.76
N SER A 10 1.18 -9.56 -0.94
CA SER A 10 2.16 -8.49 -1.19
C SER A 10 2.96 -8.72 -2.47
N CYS A 11 3.39 -9.96 -2.73
CA CYS A 11 4.06 -10.34 -3.98
C CYS A 11 3.17 -10.07 -5.20
N VAL A 12 1.92 -10.54 -5.17
CA VAL A 12 0.96 -10.34 -6.26
C VAL A 12 0.71 -8.86 -6.53
N LEU A 13 0.52 -8.05 -5.49
CA LEU A 13 0.31 -6.60 -5.64
C LEU A 13 1.55 -5.91 -6.22
N SER A 14 2.76 -6.34 -5.84
CA SER A 14 4.00 -5.80 -6.40
C SER A 14 4.16 -6.11 -7.89
N GLU A 15 3.82 -7.34 -8.31
CA GLU A 15 3.89 -7.72 -9.73
C GLU A 15 2.84 -6.96 -10.55
N LEU A 16 1.63 -6.83 -10.01
CA LEU A 16 0.53 -6.14 -10.68
C LEU A 16 0.81 -4.63 -10.83
N SER A 17 1.41 -3.98 -9.85
CA SER A 17 1.76 -2.55 -9.98
C SER A 17 2.81 -2.32 -11.07
N VAL A 18 3.82 -3.19 -11.18
CA VAL A 18 4.82 -3.13 -12.25
C VAL A 18 4.18 -3.36 -13.62
N ALA A 19 3.30 -4.35 -13.73
CA ALA A 19 2.59 -4.63 -14.97
C ALA A 19 1.77 -3.41 -15.44
N LEU A 20 0.98 -2.81 -14.54
CA LEU A 20 0.19 -1.61 -14.84
C LEU A 20 1.06 -0.41 -15.21
N ALA A 21 2.18 -0.18 -14.51
CA ALA A 21 3.09 0.92 -14.83
C ALA A 21 3.74 0.79 -16.22
N SER A 22 3.80 -0.44 -16.76
CA SER A 22 4.37 -0.74 -18.07
C SER A 22 3.34 -0.76 -19.22
N MET A 23 2.05 -0.56 -18.93
CA MET A 23 1.00 -0.60 -19.96
C MET A 23 1.07 0.64 -20.86
N PRO A 24 1.17 0.45 -22.20
CA PRO A 24 1.29 1.55 -23.16
C PRO A 24 -0.04 2.29 -23.40
N ASP A 25 -1.17 1.59 -23.23
CA ASP A 25 -2.51 2.17 -23.38
C ASP A 25 -2.99 2.82 -22.08
N GLU A 26 -3.68 3.96 -22.22
CA GLU A 26 -4.20 4.75 -21.09
C GLU A 26 -3.13 5.07 -20.02
N ALA A 27 -1.91 5.42 -20.44
CA ALA A 27 -0.72 5.58 -19.59
C ALA A 27 -0.96 6.34 -18.27
N GLU A 28 -1.78 7.40 -18.28
CA GLU A 28 -2.15 8.14 -17.07
C GLU A 28 -2.98 7.29 -16.08
N LYS A 29 -4.05 6.65 -16.55
CA LYS A 29 -4.90 5.79 -15.71
C LYS A 29 -4.14 4.56 -15.23
N SER A 30 -3.33 3.96 -16.10
CA SER A 30 -2.47 2.81 -15.79
C SER A 30 -1.43 3.18 -14.73
N ALA A 31 -0.83 4.37 -14.81
CA ALA A 31 0.08 4.90 -13.78
C ALA A 31 -0.65 5.14 -12.45
N ILE A 32 -1.83 5.77 -12.46
CA ILE A 32 -2.64 5.98 -11.24
C ILE A 32 -3.01 4.65 -10.58
N ALA A 33 -3.39 3.64 -11.37
CA ALA A 33 -3.71 2.31 -10.88
C ALA A 33 -2.47 1.61 -10.28
N ALA A 34 -1.33 1.65 -10.96
CA ALA A 34 -0.06 1.10 -10.46
C ALA A 34 0.34 1.73 -9.12
N ILE A 35 0.21 3.04 -9.01
CA ILE A 35 0.47 3.81 -7.80
C ILE A 35 -0.49 3.39 -6.68
N SER A 36 -1.78 3.27 -6.96
CA SER A 36 -2.79 2.87 -5.99
C SER A 36 -2.53 1.47 -5.41
N ILE A 37 -2.14 0.53 -6.27
CA ILE A 37 -1.77 -0.82 -5.86
C ILE A 37 -0.49 -0.82 -5.03
N THR A 38 0.49 0.01 -5.39
CA THR A 38 1.71 0.18 -4.59
C THR A 38 1.38 0.65 -3.18
N ILE A 39 0.46 1.60 -3.03
CA ILE A 39 0.00 2.09 -1.72
C ILE A 39 -0.67 0.97 -0.93
N ALA A 40 -1.60 0.23 -1.53
CA ALA A 40 -2.25 -0.91 -0.87
C ALA A 40 -1.24 -1.96 -0.41
N ASN A 41 -0.21 -2.23 -1.22
CA ASN A 41 0.86 -3.14 -0.87
C ASN A 41 1.67 -2.66 0.34
N LEU A 42 1.96 -1.36 0.43
CA LEU A 42 2.68 -0.78 1.57
C LEU A 42 1.91 -0.96 2.89
N TYR A 43 0.60 -0.72 2.90
CA TYR A 43 -0.24 -0.99 4.07
C TYR A 43 -0.24 -2.47 4.45
N LEU A 44 -0.25 -3.36 3.47
CA LEU A 44 -0.27 -4.80 3.70
C LEU A 44 1.06 -5.31 4.29
N ILE A 45 2.18 -4.78 3.81
CA ILE A 45 3.52 -5.03 4.37
C ILE A 45 3.59 -4.53 5.81
N GLU A 46 3.09 -3.32 6.09
CA GLU A 46 3.14 -2.76 7.43
C GLU A 46 2.27 -3.54 8.41
N LEU A 47 1.07 -3.95 7.99
CA LEU A 47 0.22 -4.85 8.76
C LEU A 47 0.94 -6.16 9.08
N ALA A 48 1.62 -6.76 8.10
CA ALA A 48 2.41 -7.97 8.31
C ALA A 48 3.55 -7.75 9.32
N LYS A 49 4.23 -6.60 9.30
CA LYS A 49 5.26 -6.26 10.30
C LYS A 49 4.68 -6.16 11.71
N HIS A 50 3.56 -5.45 11.88
CA HIS A 50 2.92 -5.31 13.20
C HIS A 50 2.52 -6.67 13.79
N LEU A 51 1.92 -7.54 12.96
CA LEU A 51 1.56 -8.89 13.37
C LEU A 51 2.79 -9.74 13.69
N GLY A 52 3.85 -9.64 12.87
CA GLY A 52 5.12 -10.33 13.09
C GLY A 52 5.84 -9.87 14.36
N ALA A 53 5.59 -8.64 14.82
CA ALA A 53 6.08 -8.11 16.08
C ALA A 53 5.26 -8.55 17.31
N GLY A 54 4.22 -9.38 17.12
CA GLY A 54 3.37 -9.90 18.18
C GLY A 54 2.22 -8.98 18.59
N MET A 55 1.87 -7.98 17.77
CA MET A 55 0.72 -7.12 18.01
C MET A 55 -0.59 -7.85 17.73
N GLU A 56 -1.61 -7.64 18.58
CA GLU A 56 -2.94 -8.23 18.36
C GLU A 56 -3.56 -7.75 17.04
N PRO A 57 -4.34 -8.59 16.32
CA PRO A 57 -4.74 -8.28 14.94
C PRO A 57 -5.53 -6.97 14.76
N TYR A 58 -6.41 -6.65 15.71
CA TYR A 58 -7.18 -5.41 15.65
C TYR A 58 -6.27 -4.18 15.86
N ASP A 59 -5.38 -4.25 16.84
CA ASP A 59 -4.44 -3.16 17.14
C ASP A 59 -3.45 -2.95 15.99
N ALA A 60 -2.96 -4.03 15.38
CA ALA A 60 -2.12 -4.00 14.19
C ALA A 60 -2.82 -3.31 13.01
N MET A 61 -4.12 -3.60 12.81
CA MET A 61 -4.94 -2.93 11.79
C MET A 61 -5.11 -1.45 12.09
N VAL A 62 -5.37 -1.07 13.36
CA VAL A 62 -5.54 0.32 13.79
C VAL A 62 -4.23 1.12 13.63
N ALA A 63 -3.09 0.57 14.08
CA ALA A 63 -1.77 1.21 13.94
C ALA A 63 -1.43 1.45 12.46
N THR A 64 -1.64 0.41 11.63
CA THR A 64 -1.44 0.49 10.17
C THR A 64 -2.35 1.56 9.52
N ALA A 65 -3.63 1.60 9.89
CA ALA A 65 -4.58 2.58 9.36
C ALA A 65 -4.29 4.02 9.81
N ARG A 66 -3.72 4.20 11.00
CA ARG A 66 -3.31 5.52 11.52
C ARG A 66 -2.02 6.04 10.91
N GLY A 67 -1.36 5.25 10.07
CA GLY A 67 -0.14 5.68 9.40
C GLY A 67 1.10 5.56 10.28
N ASP A 68 1.08 4.71 11.32
CA ASP A 68 2.29 4.26 12.01
C ASP A 68 3.07 3.34 11.07
N MET A 69 3.62 3.94 10.01
CA MET A 69 4.31 3.27 8.93
C MET A 69 5.81 3.45 9.15
N GLY A 70 6.55 2.35 9.34
CA GLY A 70 8.01 2.33 9.31
C GLY A 70 8.58 2.51 7.89
N ILE A 71 7.89 3.23 7.01
CA ILE A 71 8.21 3.41 5.59
C ILE A 71 8.74 4.83 5.40
N PRO A 72 9.80 5.05 4.59
CA PRO A 72 10.40 6.37 4.43
C PRO A 72 9.39 7.46 4.04
N GLU A 73 9.54 8.64 4.64
CA GLU A 73 8.62 9.77 4.56
C GLU A 73 8.30 10.18 3.12
N SER A 74 9.23 10.04 2.18
CA SER A 74 9.03 10.31 0.74
C SER A 74 7.92 9.45 0.11
N LYS A 75 7.75 8.20 0.57
CA LYS A 75 6.66 7.32 0.13
C LYS A 75 5.35 7.65 0.85
N ALA A 76 5.43 8.10 2.11
CA ALA A 76 4.29 8.58 2.88
C ALA A 76 3.73 9.90 2.31
N THR A 77 4.57 10.82 1.85
CA THR A 77 4.15 12.06 1.18
C THR A 77 3.43 11.77 -0.12
N LEU A 78 3.96 10.87 -0.96
CA LEU A 78 3.27 10.42 -2.17
C LEU A 78 1.88 9.86 -1.81
N LEU A 79 1.82 8.99 -0.80
CA LEU A 79 0.57 8.46 -0.24
C LEU A 79 -0.41 9.57 0.16
N ARG A 80 0.06 10.60 0.86
CA ARG A 80 -0.80 11.70 1.34
C ARG A 80 -1.35 12.51 0.19
N VAL A 81 -0.52 12.82 -0.82
CA VAL A 81 -0.95 13.57 -2.02
C VAL A 81 -1.97 12.77 -2.85
N LEU A 82 -1.81 11.46 -2.93
CA LEU A 82 -2.70 10.58 -3.71
C LEU A 82 -3.99 10.21 -2.99
N THR A 83 -4.02 10.33 -1.66
CA THR A 83 -5.20 10.08 -0.82
C THR A 83 -5.88 11.37 -0.33
N GLU A 84 -5.23 12.52 -0.49
CA GLU A 84 -5.85 13.83 -0.31
C GLU A 84 -7.03 13.92 -1.27
N ARG A 85 -8.23 14.07 -0.71
CA ARG A 85 -9.45 14.24 -1.50
C ARG A 85 -9.21 15.40 -2.46
N PRO A 86 -9.60 15.28 -3.75
CA PRO A 86 -9.50 16.41 -4.66
C PRO A 86 -10.20 17.60 -4.04
N THR A 87 -9.45 18.70 -3.84
CA THR A 87 -10.02 19.99 -3.46
C THR A 87 -10.98 20.36 -4.57
N LYS A 88 -12.27 20.43 -4.23
CA LYS A 88 -13.28 20.96 -5.14
C LYS A 88 -12.97 22.45 -5.32
N ASP A 89 -12.44 22.81 -6.49
CA ASP A 89 -12.53 24.16 -7.02
C ASP A 89 -13.92 24.37 -7.66
#